data_AF-A0A8J7PQT0-F1
#
_entry.id   AF-A0A8J7PQT0-F1
#
_cell.length_a   1.000
_cell.length_b   1.000
_cell.length_c   1.000
_cell.angle_alpha   90.00
_cell.angle_beta   90.00
_cell.angle_gamma   90.00
#
_symmetry.space_group_name_H-M   'P 1'
#
loop_
_entity.id
_entity.type
_entity.pdbx_description
1 polymer ?
#
loop_
_entity_poly.entity_id
_entity_poly.type
_entity_poly.pdbx_seq_one_letter_code
_entity_poly.pdbx_strand_id
1 'polypeptide(L)'
;MRFHDGSLRITGTDGADTVVIVDDGKGGITVTFDNTAQSGGNGHGSNGSGGHSDRRHGGGDNNDNSQGNNNSQGNSSNSSNSSNGGGGTGGGGGGSGPTTQAFTGVDDINFRGLGGDDNVTYKLSGELTTDRIVRLDLGDGNDTATIDLGPGVNGAQLRLLVNGGRGDDTVTTALGPVTDGEVLIFTGLGSGNDTSKVTGTGDLTGASSALLVTLGGGGNDTVSSNLSGKIDTSADLSVFTDGGSGTDNITATLTGAVNGEASVRASGGSGDDTVAVSSTGDVGADGLLSVRASGGSGTDQITTDITGVISGDVRLTVDGGSDNDVVTAKVTPAAGSDGTIRARVLGGLGDDNLTLLIDPALAAAMQVTALLDGGDGTDTCVASSNVTVVNCEM
;
A
#
# COMPACT_ATOMS: atom_id res chain seq x y z
N MET A 1 -16.46 15.41 -12.44
CA MET A 1 -16.04 15.73 -11.05
C MET A 1 -17.19 16.35 -10.26
N ARG A 2 -17.26 16.12 -8.95
CA ARG A 2 -18.21 16.74 -8.02
C ARG A 2 -17.48 17.09 -6.72
N PHE A 3 -17.78 18.25 -6.15
CA PHE A 3 -17.25 18.69 -4.86
C PHE A 3 -18.41 19.03 -3.92
N HIS A 4 -18.41 18.43 -2.73
CA HIS A 4 -19.44 18.65 -1.71
C HIS A 4 -18.91 18.31 -0.33
N ASP A 5 -19.08 19.21 0.65
CA ASP A 5 -18.70 19.01 2.05
C ASP A 5 -17.27 18.47 2.25
N GLY A 6 -16.28 19.09 1.60
CA GLY A 6 -14.87 18.69 1.71
C GLY A 6 -14.46 17.50 0.83
N SER A 7 -15.43 16.75 0.31
CA SER A 7 -15.18 15.60 -0.56
C SER A 7 -15.14 15.99 -2.04
N LEU A 8 -14.02 15.67 -2.70
CA LEU A 8 -13.81 15.77 -4.14
C LEU A 8 -13.91 14.38 -4.78
N ARG A 9 -14.95 14.19 -5.60
CA ARG A 9 -15.16 12.97 -6.38
C ARG A 9 -14.82 13.17 -7.85
N ILE A 10 -13.97 12.30 -8.36
CA ILE A 10 -13.55 12.16 -9.76
C ILE A 10 -14.05 10.78 -10.24
N THR A 11 -14.58 10.71 -11.45
CA THR A 11 -15.08 9.45 -12.01
C THR A 11 -14.68 9.43 -13.48
N GLY A 12 -13.94 8.40 -13.86
CA GLY A 12 -13.49 8.11 -15.21
C GLY A 12 -14.62 7.60 -16.09
N THR A 13 -14.21 6.97 -17.19
CA THR A 13 -15.05 6.38 -18.23
C THR A 13 -14.73 4.89 -18.39
N ASP A 14 -15.33 4.22 -19.37
CA ASP A 14 -14.97 2.83 -19.69
C ASP A 14 -13.73 2.74 -20.63
N GLY A 15 -13.03 3.86 -20.85
CA GLY A 15 -11.79 3.90 -21.62
C GLY A 15 -10.75 4.74 -20.90
N ALA A 16 -9.49 4.62 -21.35
CA ALA A 16 -8.34 5.23 -20.69
C ALA A 16 -8.52 6.73 -20.36
N ASP A 17 -8.35 7.05 -19.09
CA ASP A 17 -8.34 8.39 -18.52
C ASP A 17 -6.95 8.76 -17.97
N THR A 18 -6.54 10.01 -18.13
CA THR A 18 -5.37 10.58 -17.46
C THR A 18 -5.84 11.62 -16.45
N VAL A 19 -5.51 11.43 -15.17
CA VAL A 19 -5.86 12.35 -14.08
C VAL A 19 -4.62 12.72 -13.27
N VAL A 20 -4.37 14.03 -13.11
CA VAL A 20 -3.29 14.57 -12.28
C VAL A 20 -3.89 15.43 -11.18
N ILE A 21 -3.66 15.02 -9.93
CA ILE A 21 -4.11 15.68 -8.71
C ILE A 21 -2.89 16.27 -8.01
N VAL A 22 -2.86 17.59 -7.85
CA VAL A 22 -1.81 18.31 -7.13
C VAL A 22 -2.42 18.91 -5.86
N ASP A 23 -1.87 18.53 -4.71
CA ASP A 23 -2.28 18.95 -3.38
C ASP A 23 -1.22 19.88 -2.77
N ASP A 24 -1.63 21.02 -2.24
CA ASP A 24 -0.73 21.99 -1.59
C ASP A 24 -0.40 21.65 -0.12
N GLY A 25 -0.99 20.59 0.41
CA GLY A 25 -0.83 20.11 1.78
C GLY A 25 -1.69 20.87 2.81
N LYS A 26 -2.43 21.89 2.36
CA LYS A 26 -3.19 22.84 3.20
C LYS A 26 -4.66 22.94 2.80
N GLY A 27 -5.15 21.95 2.04
CA GLY A 27 -6.53 21.82 1.58
C GLY A 27 -6.81 22.41 0.20
N GLY A 28 -5.80 22.96 -0.50
CA GLY A 28 -5.90 23.39 -1.89
C GLY A 28 -5.57 22.24 -2.84
N ILE A 29 -6.48 21.95 -3.77
CA ILE A 29 -6.32 20.89 -4.77
C ILE A 29 -6.47 21.44 -6.18
N THR A 30 -5.56 21.05 -7.07
CA THR A 30 -5.71 21.24 -8.52
C THR A 30 -5.83 19.89 -9.19
N VAL A 31 -6.89 19.70 -10.00
CA VAL A 31 -7.08 18.48 -10.80
C VAL A 31 -6.98 18.84 -12.27
N THR A 32 -6.12 18.15 -13.01
CA THR A 32 -6.05 18.18 -14.48
C THR A 32 -6.45 16.82 -15.01
N PHE A 33 -7.32 16.78 -16.02
CA PHE A 33 -7.79 15.52 -16.58
C PHE A 33 -8.06 15.63 -18.08
N ASP A 34 -7.85 14.54 -18.81
CA ASP A 34 -8.44 14.30 -20.13
C ASP A 34 -9.58 13.29 -20.00
N ASN A 35 -10.51 13.30 -20.96
CA ASN A 35 -11.58 12.30 -21.15
C ASN A 35 -12.56 11.94 -20.02
N THR A 36 -12.38 12.37 -18.76
CA THR A 36 -13.31 11.99 -17.70
C THR A 36 -14.72 12.46 -18.02
N ALA A 37 -15.71 11.58 -17.80
CA ALA A 37 -17.10 11.79 -18.15
C ALA A 37 -17.52 13.22 -17.78
N GLN A 38 -17.67 14.08 -18.80
CA GLN A 38 -18.04 15.46 -18.58
C GLN A 38 -19.32 15.45 -17.73
N SER A 39 -19.19 16.01 -16.54
CA SER A 39 -20.28 16.18 -15.59
C SER A 39 -21.33 17.09 -16.22
N GLY A 40 -22.26 16.51 -16.97
CA GLY A 40 -23.39 17.21 -17.59
C GLY A 40 -23.46 16.90 -19.09
N GLY A 41 -24.61 16.51 -19.64
CA GLY A 41 -25.94 16.91 -19.21
C GLY A 41 -26.85 15.75 -18.89
N ASN A 42 -27.72 16.01 -17.91
CA ASN A 42 -29.09 15.51 -17.88
C ASN A 42 -29.75 15.76 -19.25
N GLY A 43 -29.47 14.90 -20.22
CA GLY A 43 -30.24 14.75 -21.44
C GLY A 43 -31.54 14.01 -21.16
N HIS A 44 -32.29 14.44 -20.14
CA HIS A 44 -33.71 14.12 -20.03
C HIS A 44 -34.49 14.94 -21.08
N GLY A 45 -34.12 14.78 -22.35
CA GLY A 45 -35.00 15.02 -23.47
C GLY A 45 -35.99 13.87 -23.55
N SER A 46 -36.86 13.74 -22.55
CA SER A 46 -38.09 12.96 -22.69
C SER A 46 -39.02 13.71 -23.64
N ASN A 47 -38.68 13.67 -24.93
CA ASN A 47 -39.58 14.14 -25.97
C ASN A 47 -40.67 13.07 -26.11
N GLY A 48 -41.84 13.40 -25.58
CA GLY A 48 -42.98 12.51 -25.58
C GLY A 48 -43.60 12.27 -26.96
N SER A 49 -44.53 11.31 -26.91
CA SER A 49 -45.69 11.11 -27.78
C SER A 49 -45.49 10.28 -29.06
N GLY A 50 -46.26 9.20 -29.16
CA GLY A 50 -46.50 8.43 -30.38
C GLY A 50 -46.88 6.98 -30.09
N GLY A 51 -48.12 6.75 -29.66
CA GLY A 51 -48.57 5.45 -29.15
C GLY A 51 -48.81 4.35 -30.18
N HIS A 52 -49.00 3.13 -29.66
CA HIS A 52 -50.06 2.24 -30.14
C HIS A 52 -50.48 1.23 -29.05
N SER A 53 -51.79 1.23 -28.81
CA SER A 53 -52.68 0.17 -28.29
C SER A 53 -52.24 -1.25 -28.70
N ASP A 54 -52.49 -2.34 -27.97
CA ASP A 54 -53.77 -2.76 -27.38
C ASP A 54 -53.58 -4.12 -26.66
N ARG A 55 -54.33 -4.36 -25.56
CA ARG A 55 -54.84 -5.66 -25.02
C ARG A 55 -53.84 -6.71 -24.47
N ARG A 56 -54.06 -7.40 -23.34
CA ARG A 56 -55.27 -7.73 -22.54
C ARG A 56 -54.86 -8.38 -21.19
N HIS A 57 -55.66 -8.09 -20.15
CA HIS A 57 -56.09 -8.91 -18.98
C HIS A 57 -55.05 -9.72 -18.18
N GLY A 58 -55.04 -9.79 -16.85
CA GLY A 58 -55.89 -9.37 -15.72
C GLY A 58 -55.08 -9.82 -14.47
N GLY A 59 -55.20 -9.31 -13.25
CA GLY A 59 -56.34 -8.94 -12.41
C GLY A 59 -55.92 -9.27 -10.96
N GLY A 60 -56.43 -8.53 -9.98
CA GLY A 60 -56.25 -8.77 -8.54
C GLY A 60 -55.11 -7.93 -7.93
N ASP A 61 -55.33 -6.74 -7.37
CA ASP A 61 -56.15 -6.30 -6.21
C ASP A 61 -55.32 -6.13 -4.93
N ASN A 62 -55.47 -4.94 -4.36
CA ASN A 62 -55.29 -4.50 -2.97
C ASN A 62 -53.87 -4.24 -2.45
N ASN A 63 -53.63 -3.30 -1.54
CA ASN A 63 -54.26 -2.06 -1.08
C ASN A 63 -53.27 -1.51 0.00
N ASP A 64 -53.45 -0.25 0.38
CA ASP A 64 -52.84 0.46 1.53
C ASP A 64 -51.56 1.25 1.26
N ASN A 65 -51.60 2.58 1.15
CA ASN A 65 -52.04 3.61 2.12
C ASN A 65 -51.04 3.82 3.26
N SER A 66 -50.18 4.83 3.11
CA SER A 66 -49.78 5.68 4.23
C SER A 66 -49.10 6.95 3.73
N GLN A 67 -49.85 8.05 3.83
CA GLN A 67 -49.33 9.40 3.76
C GLN A 67 -48.57 9.72 5.06
N GLY A 68 -47.30 10.10 4.92
CA GLY A 68 -46.44 10.51 6.03
C GLY A 68 -45.68 11.79 5.67
N ASN A 69 -46.36 12.92 5.88
CA ASN A 69 -45.83 14.28 5.86
C ASN A 69 -44.69 14.40 6.88
N ASN A 70 -43.47 14.78 6.48
CA ASN A 70 -42.52 15.32 7.47
C ASN A 70 -41.61 16.43 6.94
N ASN A 71 -41.71 17.52 7.69
CA ASN A 71 -41.11 18.83 7.57
C ASN A 71 -39.62 18.75 7.94
N SER A 72 -38.73 18.92 6.96
CA SER A 72 -37.28 19.03 7.19
C SER A 72 -36.86 20.49 7.03
N GLN A 73 -36.57 21.10 8.19
CA GLN A 73 -36.04 22.45 8.30
C GLN A 73 -34.66 22.52 7.65
N GLY A 74 -34.49 23.54 6.81
CA GLY A 74 -33.27 23.80 6.05
C GLY A 74 -32.06 24.01 6.95
N ASN A 75 -31.08 23.14 6.79
CA ASN A 75 -29.71 23.42 7.17
C ASN A 75 -29.00 23.91 5.91
N SER A 76 -28.63 25.18 5.91
CA SER A 76 -27.93 25.86 4.82
C SER A 76 -26.50 25.33 4.69
N SER A 77 -26.31 24.28 3.89
CA SER A 77 -25.00 23.88 3.42
C SER A 77 -24.54 24.86 2.34
N ASN A 78 -23.30 25.30 2.49
CA ASN A 78 -22.63 26.23 1.60
C ASN A 78 -22.26 25.49 0.30
N SER A 79 -23.25 25.26 -0.56
CA SER A 79 -23.03 24.72 -1.90
C SER A 79 -22.28 25.77 -2.73
N SER A 80 -20.96 25.71 -2.74
CA SER A 80 -20.14 26.38 -3.74
C SER A 80 -20.38 25.70 -5.08
N ASN A 81 -21.51 26.04 -5.68
CA ASN A 81 -21.84 25.70 -7.05
C ASN A 81 -20.83 26.47 -7.92
N SER A 82 -19.72 25.81 -8.26
CA SER A 82 -18.75 26.26 -9.23
C SER A 82 -19.49 26.54 -10.54
N SER A 83 -19.88 27.79 -10.73
CA SER A 83 -20.65 28.24 -11.88
C SER A 83 -19.74 28.19 -13.10
N ASN A 84 -20.03 27.20 -13.94
CA ASN A 84 -19.47 26.93 -15.24
C ASN A 84 -19.22 28.23 -16.04
N GLY A 85 -17.95 28.57 -16.24
CA GLY A 85 -17.56 29.72 -17.05
C GLY A 85 -17.79 29.44 -18.53
N GLY A 86 -18.60 30.30 -19.17
CA GLY A 86 -18.43 30.72 -20.56
C GLY A 86 -18.75 29.68 -21.64
N GLY A 87 -20.01 29.66 -22.08
CA GLY A 87 -20.44 28.96 -23.29
C GLY A 87 -19.72 29.47 -24.55
N GLY A 88 -18.87 28.61 -25.11
CA GLY A 88 -18.35 28.72 -26.46
C GLY A 88 -18.89 27.55 -27.30
N THR A 89 -20.11 27.69 -27.82
CA THR A 89 -20.66 26.74 -28.81
C THR A 89 -20.06 27.04 -30.18
N GLY A 90 -19.17 26.17 -30.67
CA GLY A 90 -18.58 26.39 -32.01
C GLY A 90 -17.68 25.26 -32.50
N GLY A 91 -18.31 24.14 -32.88
CA GLY A 91 -17.93 23.21 -33.97
C GLY A 91 -16.45 22.92 -34.29
N GLY A 92 -16.09 21.64 -34.19
CA GLY A 92 -14.94 21.04 -34.88
C GLY A 92 -14.29 19.97 -34.01
N GLY A 93 -14.31 18.72 -34.46
CA GLY A 93 -13.80 17.54 -33.74
C GLY A 93 -12.27 17.50 -33.59
N GLY A 94 -11.71 18.51 -32.94
CA GLY A 94 -10.39 18.46 -32.32
C GLY A 94 -10.58 18.01 -30.88
N GLY A 95 -9.89 16.94 -30.47
CA GLY A 95 -9.90 16.46 -29.09
C GLY A 95 -9.66 17.64 -28.16
N SER A 96 -10.63 17.93 -27.28
CA SER A 96 -10.45 18.96 -26.27
C SER A 96 -9.22 18.59 -25.45
N GLY A 97 -8.24 19.48 -25.40
CA GLY A 97 -7.07 19.29 -24.54
C GLY A 97 -7.47 19.11 -23.07
N PRO A 98 -6.49 18.78 -22.20
CA PRO A 98 -6.76 18.54 -20.79
C PRO A 98 -7.43 19.75 -20.12
N THR A 99 -8.37 19.47 -19.23
CA THR A 99 -9.10 20.47 -18.45
C THR A 99 -8.54 20.53 -17.03
N THR A 100 -8.29 21.74 -16.50
CA THR A 100 -7.81 21.95 -15.13
C THR A 100 -8.85 22.67 -14.28
N GLN A 101 -9.07 22.20 -13.05
CA GLN A 101 -9.94 22.84 -12.05
C GLN A 101 -9.24 22.90 -10.69
N ALA A 102 -9.54 23.94 -9.92
CA ALA A 102 -9.00 24.15 -8.58
C ALA A 102 -10.12 24.11 -7.52
N PHE A 103 -9.80 23.56 -6.37
CA PHE A 103 -10.67 23.35 -5.21
C PHE A 103 -9.95 23.78 -3.94
N THR A 104 -10.71 24.17 -2.92
CA THR A 104 -10.18 24.55 -1.60
C THR A 104 -11.00 23.90 -0.51
N GLY A 105 -10.36 23.58 0.62
CA GLY A 105 -11.01 22.89 1.73
C GLY A 105 -11.36 21.45 1.40
N VAL A 106 -10.54 20.79 0.58
CA VAL A 106 -10.67 19.36 0.29
C VAL A 106 -9.96 18.57 1.39
N ASP A 107 -10.64 17.60 1.99
CA ASP A 107 -10.12 16.67 2.99
C ASP A 107 -10.28 15.19 2.57
N ASP A 108 -11.15 14.93 1.59
CA ASP A 108 -11.41 13.60 1.04
C ASP A 108 -11.37 13.64 -0.50
N ILE A 109 -10.48 12.85 -1.10
CA ILE A 109 -10.36 12.67 -2.54
C ILE A 109 -10.76 11.25 -2.89
N ASN A 110 -11.66 11.11 -3.86
CA ASN A 110 -12.13 9.83 -4.35
C ASN A 110 -12.06 9.80 -5.89
N PHE A 111 -11.14 9.03 -6.44
CA PHE A 111 -11.05 8.69 -7.86
C PHE A 111 -11.61 7.28 -8.09
N ARG A 112 -12.35 7.12 -9.19
CA ARG A 112 -12.85 5.84 -9.68
C ARG A 112 -12.68 5.78 -11.19
N GLY A 113 -11.81 4.92 -11.70
CA GLY A 113 -11.50 4.79 -13.13
C GLY A 113 -12.63 4.12 -13.91
N LEU A 114 -13.14 3.00 -13.41
CA LEU A 114 -14.14 2.10 -14.03
C LEU A 114 -13.48 1.09 -14.97
N GLY A 115 -13.08 1.48 -16.18
CA GLY A 115 -12.34 0.57 -17.06
C GLY A 115 -11.49 1.26 -18.12
N GLY A 116 -10.66 0.48 -18.82
CA GLY A 116 -9.61 1.01 -19.70
C GLY A 116 -8.31 1.21 -18.92
N ASP A 117 -7.21 1.49 -19.63
CA ASP A 117 -5.88 1.62 -19.02
C ASP A 117 -5.65 3.05 -18.50
N ASP A 118 -5.96 3.29 -17.23
CA ASP A 118 -5.96 4.60 -16.59
C ASP A 118 -4.58 5.03 -16.09
N ASN A 119 -4.34 6.34 -16.09
CA ASN A 119 -3.11 6.96 -15.60
C ASN A 119 -3.45 8.02 -14.55
N VAL A 120 -3.26 7.69 -13.28
CA VAL A 120 -3.58 8.55 -12.14
C VAL A 120 -2.31 9.01 -11.45
N THR A 121 -2.14 10.32 -11.27
CA THR A 121 -1.07 10.90 -10.46
C THR A 121 -1.66 11.67 -9.29
N TYR A 122 -1.19 11.39 -8.07
CA TYR A 122 -1.41 12.23 -6.89
C TYR A 122 -0.07 12.78 -6.41
N LYS A 123 0.02 14.09 -6.23
CA LYS A 123 1.27 14.74 -5.81
C LYS A 123 1.05 15.78 -4.74
N LEU A 124 1.78 15.66 -3.64
CA LEU A 124 2.01 16.76 -2.71
C LEU A 124 3.00 17.75 -3.33
N SER A 125 2.64 19.03 -3.32
CA SER A 125 3.50 20.16 -3.73
C SER A 125 4.12 20.90 -2.53
N GLY A 126 3.64 20.59 -1.32
CA GLY A 126 4.18 21.03 -0.04
C GLY A 126 3.88 19.98 1.05
N GLU A 127 4.45 20.16 2.24
CA GLU A 127 4.16 19.31 3.39
C GLU A 127 2.66 19.27 3.68
N LEU A 128 2.14 18.07 3.91
CA LEU A 128 0.76 17.90 4.36
C LEU A 128 0.66 18.26 5.84
N THR A 129 -0.05 19.35 6.15
CA THR A 129 -0.28 19.84 7.53
C THR A 129 -1.76 19.80 7.93
N THR A 130 -2.59 19.15 7.13
CA THR A 130 -4.03 18.96 7.35
C THR A 130 -4.39 17.52 7.03
N ASP A 131 -5.37 16.97 7.75
CA ASP A 131 -5.76 15.58 7.53
C ASP A 131 -6.24 15.34 6.09
N ARG A 132 -5.95 14.16 5.56
CA ARG A 132 -6.30 13.80 4.20
C ARG A 132 -6.64 12.34 4.04
N ILE A 133 -7.72 12.08 3.31
CA ILE A 133 -8.04 10.76 2.78
C ILE A 133 -7.97 10.81 1.26
N VAL A 134 -7.24 9.88 0.66
CA VAL A 134 -7.15 9.68 -0.79
C VAL A 134 -7.54 8.25 -1.10
N ARG A 135 -8.56 8.07 -1.95
CA ARG A 135 -9.03 6.77 -2.43
C ARG A 135 -8.92 6.73 -3.94
N LEU A 136 -8.15 5.78 -4.45
CA LEU A 136 -7.96 5.52 -5.87
C LEU A 136 -8.48 4.11 -6.15
N ASP A 137 -9.60 4.01 -6.85
CA ASP A 137 -10.15 2.76 -7.39
C ASP A 137 -9.88 2.77 -8.90
N LEU A 138 -8.94 1.96 -9.38
CA LEU A 138 -8.47 2.05 -10.77
C LEU A 138 -9.47 1.35 -11.70
N GLY A 139 -9.81 0.08 -11.46
CA GLY A 139 -10.99 -0.56 -12.07
C GLY A 139 -10.63 -1.81 -12.88
N ASP A 140 -11.14 -1.91 -14.10
CA ASP A 140 -10.78 -2.96 -15.06
C ASP A 140 -9.80 -2.39 -16.11
N GLY A 141 -8.56 -2.85 -16.20
CA GLY A 141 -7.58 -2.32 -17.14
C GLY A 141 -6.16 -2.56 -16.65
N ASN A 142 -5.17 -2.22 -17.46
CA ASN A 142 -3.79 -2.22 -16.98
C ASN A 142 -3.46 -0.81 -16.51
N ASP A 143 -3.77 -0.51 -15.25
CA ASP A 143 -3.77 0.85 -14.73
C ASP A 143 -2.42 1.25 -14.16
N THR A 144 -2.17 2.56 -14.10
CA THR A 144 -0.98 3.13 -13.47
C THR A 144 -1.36 4.22 -12.47
N ALA A 145 -0.94 4.05 -11.22
CA ALA A 145 -1.03 5.06 -10.17
C ALA A 145 0.35 5.50 -9.70
N THR A 146 0.64 6.81 -9.80
CA THR A 146 1.86 7.43 -9.26
C THR A 146 1.52 8.39 -8.13
N ILE A 147 2.01 8.10 -6.93
CA ILE A 147 1.77 8.87 -5.71
C ILE A 147 3.09 9.45 -5.21
N ASP A 148 3.23 10.78 -5.29
CA ASP A 148 4.39 11.53 -4.79
C ASP A 148 4.03 12.26 -3.49
N LEU A 149 4.43 11.66 -2.36
CA LEU A 149 4.35 12.24 -1.02
C LEU A 149 5.71 12.76 -0.55
N GLY A 150 6.66 13.00 -1.47
CA GLY A 150 8.03 13.39 -1.18
C GLY A 150 8.19 14.62 -0.26
N PRO A 151 7.32 15.63 -0.31
CA PRO A 151 7.35 16.73 0.67
C PRO A 151 7.15 16.30 2.12
N GLY A 152 6.47 15.19 2.39
CA GLY A 152 6.25 14.65 3.73
C GLY A 152 4.92 15.06 4.39
N VAL A 153 4.74 14.58 5.61
CA VAL A 153 3.56 14.77 6.46
C VAL A 153 4.01 15.34 7.81
N ASN A 154 3.36 16.41 8.27
CA ASN A 154 3.77 17.16 9.45
C ASN A 154 2.57 17.52 10.32
N GLY A 155 2.40 16.83 11.46
CA GLY A 155 1.30 17.08 12.40
C GLY A 155 -0.09 16.69 11.87
N ALA A 156 -0.17 15.86 10.82
CA ALA A 156 -1.40 15.51 10.13
C ALA A 156 -1.58 14.00 9.98
N GLN A 157 -2.82 13.56 9.73
CA GLN A 157 -3.15 12.19 9.37
C GLN A 157 -3.36 12.04 7.86
N LEU A 158 -2.62 11.13 7.22
CA LEU A 158 -2.80 10.75 5.83
C LEU A 158 -3.30 9.32 5.73
N ARG A 159 -4.39 9.10 4.99
CA ARG A 159 -4.88 7.77 4.62
C ARG A 159 -4.95 7.67 3.10
N LEU A 160 -4.05 6.88 2.52
CA LEU A 160 -4.04 6.54 1.11
C LEU A 160 -4.56 5.10 0.93
N LEU A 161 -5.59 4.93 0.12
CA LEU A 161 -6.15 3.64 -0.25
C LEU A 161 -6.13 3.52 -1.77
N VAL A 162 -5.43 2.51 -2.28
CA VAL A 162 -5.37 2.19 -3.71
C VAL A 162 -5.91 0.78 -3.91
N ASN A 163 -6.82 0.64 -4.86
CA ASN A 163 -7.37 -0.62 -5.35
C ASN A 163 -7.05 -0.70 -6.85
N GLY A 164 -6.21 -1.64 -7.27
CA GLY A 164 -5.90 -1.87 -8.69
C GLY A 164 -7.13 -2.38 -9.42
N GLY A 165 -7.58 -3.58 -9.06
CA GLY A 165 -8.82 -4.16 -9.57
C GLY A 165 -8.53 -5.37 -10.43
N ARG A 166 -8.82 -5.29 -11.74
CA ARG A 166 -8.48 -6.35 -12.69
C ARG A 166 -7.52 -5.83 -13.75
N GLY A 167 -6.55 -6.65 -14.11
CA GLY A 167 -5.56 -6.35 -15.14
C GLY A 167 -4.19 -6.25 -14.49
N ASP A 168 -3.15 -5.98 -15.29
CA ASP A 168 -1.78 -5.89 -14.81
C ASP A 168 -1.49 -4.43 -14.38
N ASP A 169 -1.67 -4.14 -13.10
CA ASP A 169 -1.64 -2.79 -12.54
C ASP A 169 -0.24 -2.39 -12.04
N THR A 170 0.06 -1.09 -12.10
CA THR A 170 1.31 -0.52 -11.56
C THR A 170 1.02 0.59 -10.55
N VAL A 171 1.41 0.40 -9.30
CA VAL A 171 1.27 1.41 -8.23
C VAL A 171 2.64 1.80 -7.69
N THR A 172 3.03 3.06 -7.86
CA THR A 172 4.27 3.61 -7.29
C THR A 172 3.95 4.69 -6.26
N THR A 173 4.50 4.56 -5.05
CA THR A 173 4.38 5.54 -3.97
C THR A 173 5.77 5.98 -3.49
N ALA A 174 5.99 7.29 -3.39
CA ALA A 174 7.18 7.90 -2.80
C ALA A 174 6.80 8.62 -1.50
N LEU A 175 7.24 8.12 -0.35
CA LEU A 175 6.99 8.68 0.98
C LEU A 175 8.14 9.60 1.42
N GLY A 176 7.80 10.86 1.71
CA GLY A 176 8.70 11.82 2.33
C GLY A 176 8.85 11.62 3.85
N PRO A 177 9.43 12.59 4.57
CA PRO A 177 9.52 12.53 6.03
C PRO A 177 8.15 12.60 6.70
N VAL A 178 8.03 11.99 7.88
CA VAL A 178 6.84 12.09 8.74
C VAL A 178 7.28 12.66 10.09
N THR A 179 6.69 13.78 10.48
CA THR A 179 6.99 14.48 11.74
C THR A 179 5.70 14.66 12.52
N ASP A 180 5.64 14.11 13.74
CA ASP A 180 4.45 14.15 14.61
C ASP A 180 3.13 13.81 13.87
N GLY A 181 3.19 12.90 12.90
CA GLY A 181 2.09 12.60 11.97
C GLY A 181 1.78 11.11 11.86
N GLU A 182 0.64 10.80 11.24
CA GLU A 182 0.22 9.41 11.00
C GLU A 182 0.02 9.18 9.51
N VAL A 183 0.61 8.11 8.98
CA VAL A 183 0.48 7.71 7.58
C VAL A 183 0.00 6.28 7.51
N LEU A 184 -1.14 6.08 6.85
CA LEU A 184 -1.62 4.77 6.43
C LEU A 184 -1.62 4.73 4.90
N ILE A 185 -0.85 3.81 4.34
CA ILE A 185 -0.87 3.49 2.91
C ILE A 185 -1.34 2.05 2.79
N PHE A 186 -2.47 1.87 2.13
CA PHE A 186 -3.01 0.56 1.79
C PHE A 186 -3.11 0.44 0.27
N THR A 187 -2.46 -0.58 -0.28
CA THR A 187 -2.51 -0.91 -1.71
C THR A 187 -2.96 -2.35 -1.85
N GLY A 188 -4.13 -2.59 -2.44
CA GLY A 188 -4.53 -3.91 -2.94
C GLY A 188 -4.48 -3.91 -4.46
N LEU A 189 -3.73 -4.81 -5.07
CA LEU A 189 -3.54 -4.80 -6.52
C LEU A 189 -4.65 -5.58 -7.24
N GLY A 190 -5.09 -6.72 -6.70
CA GLY A 190 -6.32 -7.37 -7.11
C GLY A 190 -6.07 -8.62 -7.90
N SER A 191 -6.40 -8.65 -9.19
CA SER A 191 -6.11 -9.80 -10.06
C SER A 191 -5.34 -9.36 -11.30
N GLY A 192 -4.26 -10.06 -11.62
CA GLY A 192 -3.35 -9.71 -12.70
C GLY A 192 -1.91 -9.96 -12.25
N ASN A 193 -0.94 -9.70 -13.11
CA ASN A 193 0.46 -9.69 -12.71
C ASN A 193 0.85 -8.25 -12.39
N ASP A 194 0.71 -7.89 -11.11
CA ASP A 194 0.76 -6.51 -10.69
C ASP A 194 2.16 -6.09 -10.23
N THR A 195 2.38 -4.79 -10.18
CA THR A 195 3.60 -4.20 -9.64
C THR A 195 3.26 -3.13 -8.62
N SER A 196 3.76 -3.30 -7.38
CA SER A 196 3.71 -2.26 -6.37
C SER A 196 5.10 -1.87 -5.90
N LYS A 197 5.37 -0.56 -5.88
CA LYS A 197 6.62 -0.01 -5.39
C LYS A 197 6.37 1.13 -4.41
N VAL A 198 6.66 0.88 -3.15
CA VAL A 198 6.76 1.92 -2.12
C VAL A 198 8.23 2.25 -1.90
N THR A 199 8.56 3.53 -2.04
CA THR A 199 9.89 4.07 -1.70
C THR A 199 9.74 5.12 -0.63
N GLY A 200 10.73 5.25 0.24
CA GLY A 200 10.76 6.30 1.25
C GLY A 200 12.18 6.79 1.46
N THR A 201 12.37 8.09 1.59
CA THR A 201 13.69 8.67 1.90
C THR A 201 13.67 9.62 3.10
N GLY A 202 12.54 9.67 3.81
CA GLY A 202 12.33 10.58 4.92
C GLY A 202 12.45 9.89 6.27
N ASP A 203 12.91 10.65 7.25
CA ASP A 203 12.91 10.23 8.65
C ASP A 203 11.48 10.16 9.22
N LEU A 204 11.25 9.23 10.15
CA LEU A 204 10.10 9.25 11.05
C LEU A 204 10.56 9.88 12.37
N THR A 205 10.08 11.09 12.65
CA THR A 205 10.51 11.88 13.81
C THR A 205 9.34 12.27 14.71
N GLY A 206 9.64 12.56 15.98
CA GLY A 206 8.59 12.86 16.96
C GLY A 206 7.68 11.66 17.22
N ALA A 207 6.41 11.90 17.54
CA ALA A 207 5.41 10.86 17.79
C ALA A 207 4.76 10.36 16.48
N SER A 208 5.57 10.01 15.49
CA SER A 208 5.09 9.62 14.16
C SER A 208 4.74 8.13 14.07
N SER A 209 3.74 7.79 13.26
CA SER A 209 3.41 6.40 12.93
C SER A 209 3.21 6.23 11.43
N ALA A 210 3.83 5.20 10.85
CA ALA A 210 3.63 4.82 9.45
C ALA A 210 3.26 3.35 9.33
N LEU A 211 2.09 3.08 8.76
CA LEU A 211 1.62 1.74 8.39
C LEU A 211 1.52 1.63 6.88
N LEU A 212 2.33 0.74 6.30
CA LEU A 212 2.35 0.44 4.88
C LEU A 212 1.86 -0.99 4.70
N VAL A 213 0.78 -1.16 3.94
CA VAL A 213 0.19 -2.45 3.62
C VAL A 213 0.09 -2.58 2.11
N THR A 214 0.70 -3.62 1.56
CA THR A 214 0.58 -3.99 0.16
C THR A 214 0.15 -5.45 0.05
N LEU A 215 -0.95 -5.68 -0.67
CA LEU A 215 -1.48 -7.00 -0.99
C LEU A 215 -1.43 -7.15 -2.51
N GLY A 216 -0.70 -8.15 -3.02
CA GLY A 216 -0.66 -8.46 -4.44
C GLY A 216 -2.01 -8.96 -4.92
N GLY A 217 -2.44 -10.11 -4.42
CA GLY A 217 -3.77 -10.64 -4.69
C GLY A 217 -3.66 -11.92 -5.47
N GLY A 218 -4.00 -11.91 -6.77
CA GLY A 218 -3.87 -13.10 -7.60
C GLY A 218 -3.19 -12.85 -8.93
N GLY A 219 -2.23 -13.70 -9.27
CA GLY A 219 -1.33 -13.57 -10.40
C GLY A 219 0.10 -13.44 -9.90
N ASN A 220 1.07 -13.28 -10.79
CA ASN A 220 2.48 -13.24 -10.41
C ASN A 220 2.89 -11.79 -10.16
N ASP A 221 2.97 -11.39 -8.90
CA ASP A 221 3.14 -10.00 -8.50
C ASP A 221 4.59 -9.63 -8.22
N THR A 222 4.91 -8.36 -8.39
CA THR A 222 6.19 -7.77 -7.95
C THR A 222 5.93 -6.69 -6.92
N VAL A 223 6.25 -6.96 -5.65
CA VAL A 223 6.01 -6.05 -4.53
C VAL A 223 7.33 -5.59 -3.94
N SER A 224 7.55 -4.28 -3.87
CA SER A 224 8.78 -3.69 -3.35
C SER A 224 8.50 -2.56 -2.37
N SER A 225 9.04 -2.66 -1.14
CA SER A 225 9.02 -1.62 -0.12
C SER A 225 10.45 -1.24 0.26
N ASN A 226 10.97 -0.14 -0.27
CA ASN A 226 12.34 0.33 -0.02
C ASN A 226 12.33 1.65 0.75
N LEU A 227 12.47 1.56 2.07
CA LEU A 227 12.41 2.70 2.97
C LEU A 227 13.81 3.06 3.43
N SER A 228 14.08 4.35 3.48
CA SER A 228 15.30 4.91 4.03
C SER A 228 15.01 6.13 4.89
N GLY A 229 15.79 6.32 5.94
CA GLY A 229 15.57 7.34 6.97
C GLY A 229 15.71 6.75 8.36
N LYS A 230 15.93 7.60 9.36
CA LYS A 230 15.93 7.19 10.77
C LYS A 230 14.50 7.05 11.30
N ILE A 231 14.31 6.14 12.24
CA ILE A 231 13.09 6.00 13.03
C ILE A 231 13.46 6.45 14.45
N ASP A 232 12.98 7.62 14.86
CA ASP A 232 13.26 8.17 16.19
C ASP A 232 12.62 7.35 17.31
N THR A 233 13.08 7.53 18.56
CA THR A 233 12.67 6.75 19.73
C THR A 233 11.16 6.70 20.00
N SER A 234 10.42 7.72 19.57
CA SER A 234 8.97 7.79 19.75
C SER A 234 8.18 7.47 18.47
N ALA A 235 8.85 7.00 17.42
CA ALA A 235 8.25 6.73 16.12
C ALA A 235 8.09 5.23 15.87
N ASP A 236 7.02 4.90 15.14
CA ASP A 236 6.66 3.53 14.79
C ASP A 236 6.57 3.36 13.26
N LEU A 237 7.23 2.32 12.74
CA LEU A 237 7.09 1.86 11.36
C LEU A 237 6.55 0.44 11.34
N SER A 238 5.52 0.20 10.54
CA SER A 238 5.01 -1.12 10.21
C SER A 238 4.88 -1.28 8.70
N VAL A 239 5.57 -2.28 8.15
CA VAL A 239 5.50 -2.67 6.74
C VAL A 239 4.94 -4.07 6.67
N PHE A 240 3.86 -4.24 5.91
CA PHE A 240 3.27 -5.53 5.61
C PHE A 240 3.12 -5.69 4.11
N THR A 241 3.76 -6.71 3.55
CA THR A 241 3.65 -7.08 2.14
C THR A 241 3.25 -8.54 2.04
N ASP A 242 2.22 -8.83 1.24
CA ASP A 242 1.71 -10.17 0.96
C ASP A 242 1.58 -10.33 -0.56
N GLY A 243 2.20 -11.35 -1.15
CA GLY A 243 2.11 -11.64 -2.59
C GLY A 243 0.72 -12.14 -2.96
N GLY A 244 0.21 -13.11 -2.19
CA GLY A 244 -1.12 -13.65 -2.38
C GLY A 244 -1.07 -14.99 -3.09
N SER A 245 -1.61 -15.09 -4.30
CA SER A 245 -1.54 -16.33 -5.07
C SER A 245 -0.82 -16.14 -6.39
N GLY A 246 0.16 -16.97 -6.69
CA GLY A 246 0.99 -16.86 -7.89
C GLY A 246 2.45 -17.11 -7.53
N THR A 247 3.35 -16.87 -8.46
CA THR A 247 4.79 -16.82 -8.18
C THR A 247 5.19 -15.37 -8.03
N ASP A 248 5.39 -14.95 -6.78
CA ASP A 248 5.55 -13.57 -6.41
C ASP A 248 7.02 -13.20 -6.14
N ASN A 249 7.37 -11.95 -6.42
CA ASN A 249 8.68 -11.37 -6.13
C ASN A 249 8.52 -10.24 -5.12
N ILE A 250 8.93 -10.49 -3.88
CA ILE A 250 8.74 -9.58 -2.76
C ILE A 250 10.09 -9.09 -2.25
N THR A 251 10.24 -7.77 -2.17
CA THR A 251 11.43 -7.13 -1.58
C THR A 251 11.02 -6.10 -0.55
N ALA A 252 11.53 -6.21 0.68
CA ALA A 252 11.40 -5.20 1.71
C ALA A 252 12.78 -4.79 2.21
N THR A 253 13.15 -3.53 2.00
CA THR A 253 14.43 -2.95 2.44
C THR A 253 14.16 -1.81 3.41
N LEU A 254 14.80 -1.87 4.58
CA LEU A 254 14.86 -0.78 5.54
C LEU A 254 16.31 -0.30 5.67
N THR A 255 16.56 0.99 5.44
CA THR A 255 17.89 1.60 5.56
C THR A 255 17.88 2.79 6.50
N GLY A 256 18.70 2.78 7.55
CA GLY A 256 18.77 3.86 8.53
C GLY A 256 18.69 3.34 9.96
N ALA A 257 18.89 4.25 10.91
CA ALA A 257 18.88 3.90 12.32
C ALA A 257 17.45 3.64 12.82
N VAL A 258 17.27 2.58 13.61
CA VAL A 258 16.03 2.24 14.31
C VAL A 258 16.22 2.53 15.79
N ASN A 259 15.76 3.69 16.26
CA ASN A 259 15.75 4.07 17.67
C ASN A 259 14.38 3.86 18.33
N GLY A 260 13.30 3.85 17.54
CA GLY A 260 11.94 3.49 17.95
C GLY A 260 11.58 2.05 17.56
N GLU A 261 10.35 1.81 17.10
CA GLU A 261 9.89 0.49 16.68
C GLU A 261 9.80 0.38 15.15
N ALA A 262 10.38 -0.69 14.59
CA ALA A 262 10.23 -1.06 13.20
C ALA A 262 9.79 -2.52 13.09
N SER A 263 8.67 -2.76 12.42
CA SER A 263 8.15 -4.08 12.10
C SER A 263 8.06 -4.26 10.60
N VAL A 264 8.76 -5.25 10.05
CA VAL A 264 8.71 -5.62 8.64
C VAL A 264 8.19 -7.05 8.53
N ARG A 265 7.07 -7.23 7.84
CA ARG A 265 6.50 -8.54 7.55
C ARG A 265 6.33 -8.69 6.04
N ALA A 266 6.95 -9.73 5.49
CA ALA A 266 6.78 -10.16 4.10
C ALA A 266 6.27 -11.60 4.06
N SER A 267 5.31 -11.89 3.18
CA SER A 267 4.73 -13.22 2.96
C SER A 267 4.62 -13.46 1.46
N GLY A 268 5.17 -14.56 0.94
CA GLY A 268 4.96 -14.99 -0.44
C GLY A 268 3.48 -15.28 -0.69
N GLY A 269 2.94 -16.24 0.06
CA GLY A 269 1.54 -16.62 -0.04
C GLY A 269 1.42 -18.04 -0.57
N SER A 270 0.83 -18.22 -1.75
CA SER A 270 0.73 -19.52 -2.39
C SER A 270 1.34 -19.49 -3.79
N GLY A 271 2.19 -20.46 -4.09
CA GLY A 271 2.96 -20.60 -5.31
C GLY A 271 4.45 -20.55 -4.98
N ASP A 272 5.31 -20.64 -6.00
CA ASP A 272 6.76 -20.64 -5.76
C ASP A 272 7.24 -19.19 -5.68
N ASP A 273 7.54 -18.68 -4.48
CA ASP A 273 7.78 -17.26 -4.24
C ASP A 273 9.27 -16.93 -4.02
N THR A 274 9.63 -15.67 -4.26
CA THR A 274 10.92 -15.11 -3.85
C THR A 274 10.70 -13.97 -2.88
N VAL A 275 11.16 -14.13 -1.64
CA VAL A 275 11.01 -13.14 -0.57
C VAL A 275 12.38 -12.67 -0.08
N ALA A 276 12.69 -11.39 -0.29
CA ALA A 276 13.92 -10.77 0.16
C ALA A 276 13.63 -9.65 1.19
N VAL A 277 14.14 -9.77 2.41
CA VAL A 277 14.04 -8.73 3.44
C VAL A 277 15.41 -8.29 3.91
N SER A 278 15.75 -7.00 3.78
CA SER A 278 17.02 -6.48 4.27
C SER A 278 16.83 -5.29 5.21
N SER A 279 17.66 -5.23 6.24
CA SER A 279 17.75 -4.09 7.14
C SER A 279 19.22 -3.68 7.29
N THR A 280 19.55 -2.45 6.91
CA THR A 280 20.89 -1.89 7.04
C THR A 280 20.85 -0.62 7.88
N GLY A 281 21.58 -0.60 8.99
CA GLY A 281 21.60 0.53 9.91
C GLY A 281 21.58 0.10 11.36
N ASP A 282 21.87 1.04 12.24
CA ASP A 282 22.02 0.74 13.66
C ASP A 282 20.64 0.54 14.33
N VAL A 283 20.55 -0.42 15.24
CA VAL A 283 19.41 -0.56 16.14
C VAL A 283 19.83 0.02 17.49
N GLY A 284 19.35 1.23 17.79
CA GLY A 284 19.72 1.97 19.00
C GLY A 284 19.28 1.26 20.29
N ALA A 285 19.77 1.70 21.45
CA ALA A 285 19.53 1.02 22.74
C ALA A 285 18.04 0.89 23.11
N ASP A 286 17.22 1.85 22.71
CA ASP A 286 15.75 1.83 22.89
C ASP A 286 15.01 1.24 21.68
N GLY A 287 15.74 0.91 20.61
CA GLY A 287 15.20 0.46 19.35
C GLY A 287 14.76 -1.00 19.35
N LEU A 288 13.67 -1.27 18.66
CA LEU A 288 13.19 -2.61 18.35
C LEU A 288 13.05 -2.78 16.84
N LEU A 289 13.79 -3.74 16.28
CA LEU A 289 13.61 -4.20 14.91
C LEU A 289 12.99 -5.60 14.93
N SER A 290 11.79 -5.74 14.39
CA SER A 290 11.09 -7.01 14.20
C SER A 290 10.97 -7.33 12.71
N VAL A 291 11.58 -8.41 12.26
CA VAL A 291 11.52 -8.89 10.88
C VAL A 291 10.85 -10.27 10.86
N ARG A 292 9.81 -10.41 10.05
CA ARG A 292 9.17 -11.68 9.73
C ARG A 292 9.12 -11.87 8.22
N ALA A 293 9.63 -12.98 7.73
CA ALA A 293 9.48 -13.40 6.35
C ALA A 293 8.88 -14.81 6.32
N SER A 294 7.91 -15.06 5.43
CA SER A 294 7.44 -16.42 5.15
C SER A 294 7.29 -16.66 3.66
N GLY A 295 7.57 -17.89 3.22
CA GLY A 295 7.29 -18.34 1.86
C GLY A 295 5.80 -18.62 1.73
N GLY A 296 5.33 -19.66 2.40
CA GLY A 296 3.92 -19.99 2.48
C GLY A 296 3.67 -21.41 1.98
N SER A 297 3.00 -21.57 0.85
CA SER A 297 2.89 -22.88 0.19
C SER A 297 3.53 -22.84 -1.18
N GLY A 298 4.37 -23.80 -1.52
CA GLY A 298 5.12 -23.81 -2.78
C GLY A 298 6.61 -23.90 -2.49
N THR A 299 7.44 -23.99 -3.53
CA THR A 299 8.89 -24.04 -3.36
C THR A 299 9.46 -22.62 -3.31
N ASP A 300 9.74 -22.14 -2.11
CA ASP A 300 10.06 -20.74 -1.87
C ASP A 300 11.56 -20.47 -1.74
N GLN A 301 11.96 -19.25 -2.11
CA GLN A 301 13.30 -18.72 -1.90
C GLN A 301 13.23 -17.49 -0.99
N ILE A 302 13.71 -17.64 0.24
CA ILE A 302 13.64 -16.60 1.25
C ILE A 302 15.04 -16.17 1.66
N THR A 303 15.33 -14.88 1.54
CA THR A 303 16.60 -14.29 1.99
C THR A 303 16.34 -13.15 2.97
N THR A 304 17.01 -13.19 4.11
CA THR A 304 17.00 -12.08 5.07
C THR A 304 18.41 -11.65 5.48
N ASP A 305 18.68 -10.36 5.43
CA ASP A 305 19.99 -9.77 5.78
C ASP A 305 19.82 -8.60 6.75
N ILE A 306 20.41 -8.69 7.94
CA ILE A 306 20.42 -7.61 8.94
C ILE A 306 21.86 -7.22 9.26
N THR A 307 22.19 -5.94 9.11
CA THR A 307 23.54 -5.41 9.37
C THR A 307 23.50 -4.05 10.07
N GLY A 308 24.49 -3.78 10.93
CA GLY A 308 24.61 -2.52 11.68
C GLY A 308 25.03 -2.73 13.14
N VAL A 309 25.25 -1.66 13.90
CA VAL A 309 25.46 -1.75 15.35
C VAL A 309 24.12 -2.06 16.02
N ILE A 310 24.08 -3.13 16.81
CA ILE A 310 22.86 -3.55 17.52
C ILE A 310 23.08 -3.33 19.02
N SER A 311 22.47 -2.27 19.55
CA SER A 311 22.39 -2.00 20.99
C SER A 311 21.00 -2.29 21.56
N GLY A 312 19.96 -2.30 20.72
CA GLY A 312 18.58 -2.62 21.09
C GLY A 312 18.21 -4.10 20.94
N ASP A 313 16.96 -4.35 20.53
CA ASP A 313 16.41 -5.70 20.32
C ASP A 313 16.17 -5.95 18.82
N VAL A 314 16.73 -7.05 18.31
CA VAL A 314 16.43 -7.58 16.97
C VAL A 314 15.68 -8.91 17.12
N ARG A 315 14.49 -8.97 16.53
CA ARG A 315 13.67 -10.18 16.43
C ARG A 315 13.56 -10.57 14.96
N LEU A 316 14.04 -11.75 14.63
CA LEU A 316 14.00 -12.31 13.29
C LEU A 316 13.26 -13.64 13.33
N THR A 317 12.26 -13.80 12.46
CA THR A 317 11.63 -15.08 12.19
C THR A 317 11.51 -15.25 10.68
N VAL A 318 12.07 -16.33 10.17
CA VAL A 318 11.96 -16.73 8.77
C VAL A 318 11.37 -18.14 8.74
N ASP A 319 10.37 -18.34 7.90
CA ASP A 319 9.54 -19.56 7.87
C ASP A 319 9.37 -19.98 6.41
N GLY A 320 9.93 -21.13 6.01
CA GLY A 320 9.79 -21.66 4.65
C GLY A 320 8.31 -21.87 4.32
N GLY A 321 7.68 -22.75 5.10
CA GLY A 321 6.26 -23.01 5.02
C GLY A 321 6.00 -24.47 4.69
N SER A 322 5.50 -24.75 3.49
CA SER A 322 5.28 -26.11 3.01
C SER A 322 5.88 -26.30 1.63
N ASP A 323 6.36 -27.51 1.37
CA ASP A 323 7.16 -27.93 0.21
C ASP A 323 8.66 -27.63 0.44
N ASN A 324 9.48 -27.75 -0.60
CA ASN A 324 10.93 -27.80 -0.43
C ASN A 324 11.55 -26.40 -0.55
N ASP A 325 11.82 -25.75 0.56
CA ASP A 325 12.22 -24.34 0.58
C ASP A 325 13.73 -24.12 0.61
N VAL A 326 14.15 -22.93 0.19
CA VAL A 326 15.49 -22.41 0.37
C VAL A 326 15.43 -21.17 1.24
N VAL A 327 15.88 -21.29 2.49
CA VAL A 327 15.80 -20.22 3.47
C VAL A 327 17.19 -19.81 3.93
N THR A 328 17.55 -18.55 3.70
CA THR A 328 18.80 -17.95 4.16
C THR A 328 18.53 -16.75 5.05
N ALA A 329 19.06 -16.78 6.27
CA ALA A 329 19.01 -15.67 7.21
C ALA A 329 20.41 -15.34 7.71
N LYS A 330 20.78 -14.07 7.61
CA LYS A 330 22.08 -13.58 8.06
C LYS A 330 21.93 -12.35 8.93
N VAL A 331 22.50 -12.42 10.12
CA VAL A 331 22.63 -11.28 11.04
C VAL A 331 24.12 -11.00 11.22
N THR A 332 24.56 -9.83 10.76
CA THR A 332 25.96 -9.39 10.84
C THR A 332 26.03 -8.12 11.69
N PRO A 333 26.05 -8.25 13.03
CA PRO A 333 26.26 -7.10 13.89
C PRO A 333 27.58 -6.42 13.53
N ALA A 334 27.68 -5.11 13.74
CA ALA A 334 28.93 -4.37 13.60
C ALA A 334 29.67 -4.31 14.95
N ALA A 335 30.95 -3.97 14.92
CA ALA A 335 31.73 -3.76 16.14
C ALA A 335 31.07 -2.72 17.05
N GLY A 336 31.01 -3.03 18.35
CA GLY A 336 30.32 -2.19 19.34
C GLY A 336 28.89 -2.62 19.66
N SER A 337 28.36 -3.64 18.98
CA SER A 337 27.04 -4.21 19.32
C SER A 337 27.05 -4.86 20.71
N ASP A 338 26.05 -4.51 21.53
CA ASP A 338 25.86 -4.95 22.91
C ASP A 338 24.39 -5.30 23.25
N GLY A 339 23.53 -5.34 22.23
CA GLY A 339 22.10 -5.60 22.34
C GLY A 339 21.70 -7.08 22.37
N THR A 340 20.45 -7.34 22.00
CA THR A 340 19.84 -8.68 21.98
C THR A 340 19.43 -9.09 20.57
N ILE A 341 19.70 -10.35 20.22
CA ILE A 341 19.21 -10.98 18.99
C ILE A 341 18.39 -12.21 19.36
N ARG A 342 17.16 -12.28 18.82
CA ARG A 342 16.32 -13.47 18.82
C ARG A 342 16.03 -13.86 17.38
N ALA A 343 16.66 -14.92 16.90
CA ALA A 343 16.53 -15.35 15.51
C ALA A 343 15.96 -16.77 15.43
N ARG A 344 15.01 -16.96 14.53
CA ARG A 344 14.44 -18.28 14.21
C ARG A 344 14.39 -18.43 12.70
N VAL A 345 14.88 -19.55 12.21
CA VAL A 345 14.64 -20.02 10.85
C VAL A 345 13.97 -21.38 10.98
N LEU A 346 12.82 -21.52 10.32
CA LEU A 346 11.97 -22.70 10.32
C LEU A 346 11.84 -23.15 8.87
N GLY A 347 12.07 -24.43 8.59
CA GLY A 347 11.79 -25.02 7.26
C GLY A 347 10.31 -25.26 7.08
N GLY A 348 9.75 -26.15 7.89
CA GLY A 348 8.30 -26.41 7.93
C GLY A 348 8.00 -27.84 7.50
N LEU A 349 7.19 -28.00 6.45
CA LEU A 349 6.94 -29.31 5.83
C LEU A 349 7.75 -29.39 4.54
N GLY A 350 8.49 -30.47 4.30
CA GLY A 350 9.22 -30.65 3.04
C GLY A 350 10.71 -30.92 3.27
N ASP A 351 11.47 -31.08 2.19
CA ASP A 351 12.91 -31.27 2.25
C ASP A 351 13.61 -29.91 2.04
N ASP A 352 14.00 -29.26 3.13
CA ASP A 352 14.43 -27.85 3.10
C ASP A 352 15.96 -27.65 3.03
N ASN A 353 16.38 -26.51 2.48
CA ASN A 353 17.76 -26.03 2.53
C ASN A 353 17.85 -24.74 3.35
N LEU A 354 18.31 -24.88 4.59
CA LEU A 354 18.24 -23.82 5.59
C LEU A 354 19.62 -23.29 5.98
N THR A 355 19.73 -21.97 6.09
CA THR A 355 20.94 -21.28 6.54
C THR A 355 20.60 -20.22 7.57
N LEU A 356 21.21 -20.28 8.76
CA LEU A 356 21.17 -19.22 9.77
C LEU A 356 22.59 -18.87 10.24
N LEU A 357 23.08 -17.71 9.81
CA LEU A 357 24.42 -17.22 10.15
C LEU A 357 24.35 -15.98 11.03
N ILE A 358 24.95 -16.08 12.22
CA ILE A 358 25.12 -14.95 13.14
C ILE A 358 26.62 -14.83 13.45
N ASP A 359 27.24 -13.70 13.13
CA ASP A 359 28.69 -13.52 13.27
C ASP A 359 29.18 -13.83 14.71
N PRO A 360 29.98 -14.90 14.90
CA PRO A 360 30.41 -15.32 16.23
C PRO A 360 31.41 -14.37 16.88
N ALA A 361 32.12 -13.53 16.10
CA ALA A 361 33.15 -12.64 16.61
C ALA A 361 32.59 -11.55 17.55
N LEU A 362 31.28 -11.30 17.49
CA LEU A 362 30.59 -10.26 18.26
C LEU A 362 29.62 -10.82 19.30
N ALA A 363 29.36 -12.13 19.27
CA ALA A 363 28.45 -12.79 20.20
C ALA A 363 28.91 -12.74 21.67
N ALA A 364 30.20 -12.45 21.95
CA ALA A 364 30.71 -12.38 23.32
C ALA A 364 30.16 -11.16 24.12
N ALA A 365 29.72 -10.10 23.43
CA ALA A 365 29.16 -8.90 24.05
C ALA A 365 27.62 -8.84 23.99
N MET A 366 27.00 -9.71 23.18
CA MET A 366 25.57 -9.67 22.89
C MET A 366 24.82 -10.84 23.53
N GLN A 367 23.52 -10.68 23.76
CA GLN A 367 22.63 -11.78 24.10
C GLN A 367 22.04 -12.38 22.83
N VAL A 368 22.43 -13.60 22.49
CA VAL A 368 21.94 -14.29 21.28
C VAL A 368 21.12 -15.51 21.69
N THR A 369 19.87 -15.57 21.23
CA THR A 369 19.03 -16.78 21.23
C THR A 369 18.66 -17.09 19.79
N ALA A 370 19.21 -18.18 19.25
CA ALA A 370 19.03 -18.52 17.85
C ALA A 370 18.64 -19.99 17.68
N LEU A 371 17.67 -20.24 16.80
CA LEU A 371 17.15 -21.56 16.45
C LEU A 371 17.11 -21.71 14.93
N LEU A 372 17.63 -22.82 14.45
CA LEU A 372 17.45 -23.35 13.10
C LEU A 372 16.74 -24.70 13.23
N ASP A 373 15.53 -24.79 12.72
CA ASP A 373 14.65 -25.96 12.85
C ASP A 373 14.20 -26.39 11.46
N GLY A 374 14.61 -27.58 11.00
CA GLY A 374 14.19 -28.13 9.70
C GLY A 374 12.69 -28.35 9.65
N GLY A 375 12.18 -29.20 10.54
CA GLY A 375 10.77 -29.48 10.67
C GLY A 375 10.46 -30.92 10.29
N ASP A 376 9.41 -31.12 9.50
CA ASP A 376 9.03 -32.44 8.97
C ASP A 376 9.64 -32.63 7.58
N GLY A 377 10.56 -33.58 7.42
CA GLY A 377 11.13 -33.93 6.12
C GLY A 377 12.58 -34.39 6.23
N THR A 378 13.35 -34.21 5.16
CA THR A 378 14.81 -34.37 5.14
C THR A 378 15.48 -33.04 4.83
N ASP A 379 16.04 -32.40 5.85
CA ASP A 379 16.49 -31.01 5.83
C ASP A 379 18.01 -30.90 5.86
N THR A 380 18.54 -29.99 5.05
CA THR A 380 19.97 -29.64 5.04
C THR A 380 20.18 -28.28 5.69
N CYS A 381 21.01 -28.24 6.73
CA CYS A 381 21.17 -27.04 7.57
C CYS A 381 22.62 -26.54 7.64
N VAL A 382 22.81 -25.23 7.49
CA VAL A 382 24.08 -24.53 7.71
C VAL A 382 23.90 -23.46 8.79
N ALA A 383 24.68 -23.56 9.87
CA ALA A 383 24.56 -22.64 11.00
C ALA A 383 25.89 -22.19 11.59
N SER A 384 25.93 -21.00 12.20
CA SER A 384 27.04 -20.58 13.04
C SER A 384 27.02 -21.28 14.41
N SER A 385 28.16 -21.28 15.13
CA SER A 385 28.32 -22.05 16.37
C SER A 385 27.44 -21.60 17.54
N ASN A 386 26.80 -20.44 17.44
CA ASN A 386 25.89 -19.85 18.43
C ASN A 386 24.41 -20.11 18.11
N VAL A 387 24.11 -20.97 17.15
CA VAL A 387 22.74 -21.35 16.76
C VAL A 387 22.43 -22.76 17.27
N THR A 388 21.26 -22.93 17.87
CA THR A 388 20.74 -24.28 18.18
C THR A 388 20.13 -24.85 16.91
N VAL A 389 20.58 -26.03 16.49
CA VAL A 389 20.08 -26.73 15.31
C VAL A 389 19.29 -27.96 15.75
N VAL A 390 18.08 -28.13 15.23
CA VAL A 390 17.20 -29.29 15.48
C VAL A 390 16.54 -29.73 14.17
N ASN A 391 16.14 -31.00 14.10
CA ASN A 391 15.47 -31.58 12.94
C ASN A 391 16.22 -31.31 11.62
N CYS A 392 17.53 -31.54 11.60
CA CYS A 392 18.33 -31.42 10.38
C CYS A 392 19.19 -32.68 10.21
N GLU A 393 19.23 -33.19 9.00
CA GLU A 393 20.07 -34.31 8.60
C GLU A 393 21.48 -33.79 8.22
N MET A 394 22.51 -34.53 8.64
CA MET A 394 23.92 -34.20 8.38
C MET A 394 24.52 -34.98 7.21
#